data_AF-W7D3H3-F1
#
_entry.id   AF-W7D3H3-F1
#
_cell.length_a   1.000
_cell.length_b   1.000
_cell.length_c   1.000
_cell.angle_alpha   90.00
_cell.angle_beta   90.00
_cell.angle_gamma   90.00
#
_symmetry.space_group_name_H-M   'P 1'
#
loop_
_entity.id
_entity.type
_entity.pdbx_description
1 polymer ?
#
loop_
_entity_poly.entity_id
_entity_poly.type
_entity_poly.pdbx_seq_one_letter_code
_entity_poly.pdbx_strand_id
1 'polypeptide(L)'
;MADVTLEFIALTDFRVNENTVIFPYPISAKMFSTYLKAPLSAVSEVLRIWEEENILISTSDNLLITNYKKLLSFSKMTYLIDEVLV
;
A
#
# COMPACT_ATOMS: atom_id res chain seq x y z
N MET A 1 8.82 1.26 1.39
CA MET A 1 7.66 1.09 0.49
C MET A 1 6.36 1.09 1.29
N ALA A 2 6.26 0.30 2.37
CA ALA A 2 5.07 0.27 3.23
C ALA A 2 4.67 1.65 3.76
N ASP A 3 5.63 2.43 4.27
CA ASP A 3 5.39 3.80 4.74
C ASP A 3 4.73 4.69 3.66
N VAL A 4 5.20 4.60 2.41
CA VAL A 4 4.66 5.38 1.29
C VAL A 4 3.27 4.89 0.88
N THR A 5 3.05 3.57 0.86
CA THR A 5 1.71 3.02 0.60
C THR A 5 0.72 3.48 1.67
N LEU A 6 1.12 3.49 2.95
CA LEU A 6 0.29 3.97 4.05
C LEU A 6 0.07 5.49 4.01
N GLU A 7 1.07 6.27 3.61
CA GLU A 7 0.92 7.71 3.36
C GLU A 7 -0.13 7.97 2.27
N PHE A 8 -0.11 7.21 1.18
CA PHE A 8 -1.17 7.29 0.17
C PHE A 8 -2.56 6.98 0.75
N ILE A 9 -2.70 5.98 1.62
CA ILE A 9 -3.98 5.65 2.30
C ILE A 9 -4.44 6.83 3.18
N ALA A 10 -3.53 7.37 4.00
CA ALA A 10 -3.83 8.44 4.94
C ALA A 10 -4.27 9.73 4.22
N LEU A 11 -3.67 10.05 3.07
CA LEU A 11 -3.96 11.26 2.30
C LEU A 11 -5.27 11.19 1.51
N THR A 12 -5.89 10.01 1.40
CA THR A 12 -6.98 9.78 0.44
C THR A 12 -8.34 9.53 1.09
N ASP A 13 -8.45 9.71 2.41
CA ASP A 13 -9.68 9.54 3.18
C ASP A 13 -10.35 8.16 2.97
N PHE A 14 -9.56 7.16 2.52
CA PHE A 14 -10.07 5.81 2.29
C PHE A 14 -10.34 5.15 3.63
N ARG A 15 -11.60 4.77 3.84
CA ARG A 15 -12.01 4.02 5.03
C ARG A 15 -11.38 2.64 4.99
N VAL A 16 -10.51 2.35 5.96
CA VAL A 16 -10.03 0.99 6.21
C VAL A 16 -11.22 0.18 6.72
N ASN A 17 -11.70 -0.77 5.92
CA ASN A 17 -12.79 -1.65 6.32
C ASN A 17 -12.21 -3.01 6.71
N GLU A 18 -12.28 -3.38 7.99
CA GLU A 18 -11.96 -4.72 8.48
C GLU A 18 -10.65 -5.31 7.92
N ASN A 19 -9.57 -4.52 7.91
CA ASN A 19 -8.23 -4.88 7.39
C ASN A 19 -8.02 -4.72 5.88
N THR A 20 -8.99 -4.18 5.15
CA THR A 20 -8.91 -3.95 3.71
C THR A 20 -8.99 -2.47 3.35
N VAL A 21 -8.30 -2.09 2.27
CA VAL A 21 -8.36 -0.74 1.69
C VAL A 21 -8.46 -0.84 0.19
N ILE A 22 -9.40 -0.12 -0.41
CA ILE A 22 -9.56 -0.07 -1.87
C ILE A 22 -9.12 1.29 -2.35
N PHE A 23 -8.08 1.30 -3.18
CA PHE A 23 -7.76 2.44 -4.03
C PHE A 23 -8.60 2.33 -5.31
N PRO A 24 -9.45 3.33 -5.64
CA PRO A 24 -10.27 3.35 -6.84
C PRO A 24 -9.46 3.69 -8.11
N TYR A 25 -8.15 3.47 -8.06
CA TYR A 25 -7.20 3.66 -9.15
C TYR A 25 -6.02 2.71 -8.96
N PRO A 26 -5.38 2.27 -10.06
CA PRO A 26 -4.19 1.45 -9.98
C PRO A 26 -3.00 2.30 -9.49
N ILE A 27 -2.20 1.75 -8.58
CA ILE A 27 -0.89 2.33 -8.23
C ILE A 27 0.20 1.46 -8.85
N SER A 28 0.86 1.99 -9.88
CA SER A 28 1.88 1.23 -10.61
C SER A 28 3.24 1.23 -9.90
N ALA A 29 4.07 0.21 -10.17
CA ALA A 29 5.47 0.17 -9.77
C ALA A 29 6.26 1.42 -10.21
N LYS A 30 5.92 2.00 -11.37
CA LYS A 30 6.53 3.23 -11.89
C LYS A 30 6.24 4.44 -11.00
N MET A 31 5.03 4.53 -10.45
CA MET A 31 4.63 5.60 -9.54
C MET A 31 5.44 5.52 -8.24
N PHE A 32 5.50 4.34 -7.62
CA PHE A 32 6.32 4.10 -6.43
C PHE A 32 7.81 4.35 -6.67
N SER A 33 8.36 3.87 -7.79
CA SER A 33 9.76 4.08 -8.17
C SER A 33 10.09 5.57 -8.27
N THR A 34 9.19 6.36 -8.86
CA THR A 34 9.35 7.81 -9.01
C THR A 34 9.32 8.51 -7.64
N TYR A 35 8.32 8.18 -6.80
CA TYR A 35 8.16 8.80 -5.48
C TYR A 35 9.31 8.45 -4.53
N LEU A 36 9.68 7.16 -4.48
CA LEU A 36 10.75 6.65 -3.63
C LEU A 36 12.16 6.95 -4.16
N LYS A 37 12.27 7.45 -5.40
CA LYS A 37 13.55 7.56 -6.14
C LYS A 37 14.34 6.25 -6.11
N ALA A 38 13.62 5.13 -6.25
CA ALA A 38 14.16 3.78 -6.15
C ALA A 38 14.16 3.09 -7.53
N PRO A 39 15.07 2.13 -7.79
CA PRO A 39 15.07 1.37 -9.03
C PRO A 39 13.73 0.67 -9.29
N LEU A 40 13.22 0.77 -10.52
CA LEU A 40 11.94 0.17 -10.90
C LEU A 40 11.93 -1.35 -10.65
N SER A 41 13.03 -2.04 -10.96
CA SER A 41 13.16 -3.49 -10.74
C SER A 41 12.98 -3.88 -9.27
N ALA A 42 13.60 -3.14 -8.35
CA ALA A 42 13.48 -3.38 -6.91
C ALA A 42 12.05 -3.14 -6.43
N VAL A 43 11.40 -2.07 -6.89
CA VAL A 43 10.01 -1.78 -6.54
C VAL A 43 9.06 -2.86 -7.07
N SER A 44 9.24 -3.28 -8.32
CA SER A 44 8.45 -4.36 -8.92
C SER A 44 8.61 -5.68 -8.17
N GLU A 45 9.82 -5.99 -7.71
CA GLU A 45 10.08 -7.19 -6.91
C GLU A 45 9.33 -7.17 -5.58
N VAL A 46 9.35 -6.04 -4.86
CA VAL A 46 8.61 -5.92 -3.58
C VAL A 46 7.10 -6.02 -3.82
N LEU A 47 6.56 -5.40 -4.87
CA LEU A 47 5.13 -5.51 -5.20
C LEU A 47 4.74 -6.95 -5.54
N ARG A 48 5.57 -7.68 -6.30
CA ARG A 48 5.36 -9.11 -6.58
C ARG A 48 5.32 -9.94 -5.30
N ILE A 49 6.27 -9.70 -4.38
CA ILE A 49 6.29 -10.40 -3.08
C ILE A 49 5.01 -10.10 -2.29
N TRP A 50 4.53 -8.86 -2.29
CA TRP A 50 3.29 -8.49 -1.60
C TRP A 50 2.03 -9.10 -2.22
N GLU A 51 2.00 -9.29 -3.55
CA GLU A 51 0.95 -10.07 -4.22
C GLU A 51 1.00 -11.55 -3.81
N GLU A 52 2.18 -12.16 -3.85
CA GLU A 52 2.40 -13.56 -3.44
C GLU A 52 2.02 -13.81 -1.98
N GLU A 53 2.27 -12.82 -1.11
CA GLU A 53 1.93 -12.86 0.30
C GLU A 53 0.48 -12.45 0.62
N ASN A 54 -0.36 -12.20 -0.40
CA ASN A 54 -1.75 -11.74 -0.27
C ASN A 54 -1.91 -10.48 0.59
N ILE A 55 -0.98 -9.53 0.44
CA ILE A 55 -1.02 -8.22 1.10
C ILE A 55 -1.75 -7.20 0.23
N LEU A 56 -1.57 -7.32 -1.08
CA LEU A 56 -2.31 -6.54 -2.06
C LEU A 56 -2.71 -7.37 -3.27
N ILE A 57 -3.67 -6.85 -4.01
CA ILE A 57 -4.08 -7.30 -5.33
C ILE A 57 -4.12 -6.06 -6.23
N SER A 58 -3.28 -6.03 -7.26
CA SER A 58 -3.32 -4.99 -8.28
C SER A 58 -4.17 -5.44 -9.46
N THR A 59 -5.11 -4.60 -9.88
CA THR A 59 -5.85 -4.77 -11.14
C THR A 59 -5.53 -3.62 -12.10
N SER A 60 -6.12 -3.65 -13.31
CA SER A 60 -6.06 -2.52 -14.25
C SER A 60 -6.68 -1.25 -13.69
N ASP A 61 -7.66 -1.39 -12.78
CA ASP A 61 -8.54 -0.30 -12.39
C ASP A 61 -8.37 0.09 -10.92
N ASN A 62 -7.93 -0.84 -10.07
CA ASN A 62 -7.87 -0.65 -8.62
C ASN A 62 -6.60 -1.27 -8.04
N LEU A 63 -6.21 -0.77 -6.86
CA LEU A 63 -5.31 -1.49 -5.95
C LEU A 63 -6.09 -1.84 -4.69
N LEU A 64 -6.19 -3.12 -4.37
CA LEU A 64 -6.77 -3.58 -3.13
C LEU A 64 -5.65 -3.97 -2.17
N ILE A 65 -5.59 -3.33 -1.01
CA ILE A 65 -4.82 -3.84 0.14
C ILE A 65 -5.72 -4.81 0.87
N THR A 66 -5.38 -6.10 0.83
CA THR A 66 -6.15 -7.18 1.46
C THR A 66 -5.72 -7.44 2.90
N ASN A 67 -4.52 -6.98 3.29
CA ASN A 67 -3.99 -7.17 4.63
C ASN A 67 -3.28 -5.93 5.16
N TYR A 68 -4.08 -4.92 5.55
CA TYR A 68 -3.61 -3.63 6.05
C TYR A 68 -2.72 -3.75 7.30
N LYS A 69 -3.07 -4.62 8.26
CA LYS A 69 -2.27 -4.88 9.47
C LYS A 69 -0.90 -5.47 9.16
N LYS A 70 -0.82 -6.39 8.18
CA LYS A 70 0.46 -6.94 7.74
C LYS A 70 1.30 -5.88 7.02
N LEU A 71 0.67 -5.05 6.17
CA LEU A 71 1.33 -3.90 5.55
C LEU A 71 1.88 -2.92 6.60
N LEU A 72 1.09 -2.60 7.64
CA LEU A 72 1.52 -1.80 8.79
C LEU A 72 2.73 -2.41 9.51
N SER A 73 2.81 -3.74 9.65
CA SER A 73 3.95 -4.39 10.32
C SER A 73 5.29 -4.20 9.61
N PHE A 74 5.26 -3.88 8.31
CA PHE A 74 6.45 -3.52 7.54
C PHE A 74 6.83 -2.04 7.60
N SER A 75 5.95 -1.22 8.19
CA SER A 75 6.13 0.22 8.32
C SER A 75 6.90 0.57 9.58
N LYS A 76 7.67 1.67 9.50
CA LYS A 76 8.25 2.32 10.68
C LYS A 76 7.35 3.44 11.21
N MET A 77 6.24 3.76 10.53
CA MET A 77 5.26 4.74 10.98
C MET A 77 4.38 4.13 12.08
N THR A 78 4.71 4.41 13.34
CA THR A 78 3.95 3.95 14.50
C THR A 78 2.68 4.76 14.78
N TYR A 79 2.48 5.92 14.12
CA TYR A 79 1.46 6.91 14.49
C TYR A 79 0.19 6.91 13.62
N LEU A 80 0.16 6.20 12.49
CA LEU A 80 -1.03 6.15 11.60
C LEU A 80 -2.13 5.20 12.09
N ILE A 81 -1.89 4.45 13.17
CA ILE A 81 -2.79 3.39 13.64
C ILE A 81 -4.02 3.97 14.37
N ASP A 82 -3.89 5.13 15.02
CA ASP A 82 -4.96 5.66 15.87
C ASP A 82 -5.94 6.62 15.16
N GLU A 83 -5.58 7.19 14.00
CA GLU A 83 -6.45 8.15 13.28
C GLU A 83 -7.36 7.51 12.22
N VAL A 84 -7.02 6.32 11.70
CA VAL A 84 -7.75 5.67 10.60
C VAL A 84 -8.76 4.62 11.10
N LEU A 85 -8.71 4.27 12.39
CA LEU A 85 -9.64 3.34 13.04
C LEU A 85 -10.73 4.12 13.80
N VAL A 86 -11.70 4.68 13.08
CA VAL A 86 -12.96 5.19 13.66
C VAL A 86 -14.15 4.46 13.05
#